data_AF-A0A1I0QI79-F1
#
_entry.id   AF-A0A1I0QI79-F1
#
_cell.length_a   1.000
_cell.length_b   1.000
_cell.length_c   1.000
_cell.angle_alpha   90.00
_cell.angle_beta   90.00
_cell.angle_gamma   90.00
#
_symmetry.space_group_name_H-M   'P 1'
#
loop_
_entity.id
_entity.type
_entity.pdbx_description
1 polymer ?
#
loop_
_entity_poly.entity_id
_entity_poly.type
_entity_poly.pdbx_seq_one_letter_code
_entity_poly.pdbx_strand_id
1 'polypeptide(L)'
;MAKGALAAGALTLGTGAFGTATVGAQDDQVAVFANNFYPQASFDVLAQLETSTTVEILQVDGETVSEISQPDEWAGHIIRYDIGQESGITSFLFVRGQSLSTDDSGTIGEDASVLNSDLNLLSASIDSGTTGDTDTIEEDTDDDNGAIEEDTDDNGVLEEETENETENETTVETESE
;
A
#
# COMPACT_ATOMS: atom_id res chain seq x y z
N MET A 1 -18.95 16.26 -56.34
CA MET A 1 -18.21 16.67 -55.14
C MET A 1 -19.21 16.89 -54.01
N ALA A 2 -19.53 15.84 -53.24
CA ALA A 2 -20.42 15.95 -52.08
C ALA A 2 -19.55 15.98 -50.81
N LYS A 3 -19.67 17.09 -50.06
CA LYS A 3 -19.00 17.35 -48.78
C LYS A 3 -19.61 16.44 -47.72
N GLY A 4 -18.79 15.60 -47.10
CA GLY A 4 -19.13 14.89 -45.86
C GLY A 4 -18.73 15.75 -44.67
N ALA A 5 -19.72 16.22 -43.90
CA ALA A 5 -19.52 16.92 -42.64
C ALA A 5 -19.11 15.91 -41.56
N LEU A 6 -17.94 16.09 -40.97
CA LEU A 6 -17.50 15.36 -39.79
C LEU A 6 -18.26 15.93 -38.58
N ALA A 7 -19.21 15.14 -38.06
CA ALA A 7 -19.90 15.44 -36.82
C ALA A 7 -18.96 15.16 -35.64
N ALA A 8 -18.37 16.22 -35.09
CA ALA A 8 -17.71 16.17 -33.80
C ALA A 8 -18.78 15.92 -32.72
N GLY A 9 -18.82 14.68 -32.21
CA GLY A 9 -19.68 14.31 -31.09
C GLY A 9 -19.19 15.00 -29.83
N ALA A 10 -20.03 15.87 -29.27
CA ALA A 10 -19.83 16.44 -27.96
C ALA A 10 -20.10 15.35 -26.90
N LEU A 11 -19.05 14.99 -26.15
CA LEU A 11 -19.18 14.25 -24.90
C LEU A 11 -19.94 15.17 -23.92
N THR A 12 -21.23 14.91 -23.75
CA THR A 12 -22.04 15.56 -22.72
C THR A 12 -21.85 14.77 -21.43
N LEU A 13 -21.19 15.37 -20.45
CA LEU A 13 -21.13 14.88 -19.08
C LEU A 13 -22.50 15.15 -18.45
N GLY A 14 -23.42 14.21 -18.65
CA GLY A 14 -24.77 14.25 -18.10
C GLY A 14 -24.75 13.86 -16.63
N THR A 15 -24.85 14.84 -15.74
CA THR A 15 -25.30 14.67 -14.36
C THR A 15 -26.81 14.36 -14.37
N GLY A 16 -27.16 13.08 -14.22
CA GLY A 16 -28.56 12.65 -14.19
C GLY A 16 -28.72 11.15 -13.99
N ALA A 17 -28.88 10.75 -12.73
CA ALA A 17 -29.39 9.48 -12.20
C ALA A 17 -29.99 8.50 -13.22
N PHE A 18 -29.26 7.41 -13.53
CA PHE A 18 -29.76 6.03 -13.66
C PHE A 18 -28.53 5.12 -13.70
N GLY A 19 -28.36 4.29 -12.65
CA GLY A 19 -27.49 3.12 -12.61
C GLY A 19 -26.15 3.29 -13.30
N THR A 20 -25.20 3.95 -12.63
CA THR A 20 -23.79 3.66 -12.86
C THR A 20 -23.66 2.15 -12.70
N ALA A 21 -23.52 1.42 -13.81
CA ALA A 21 -22.77 0.19 -13.75
C ALA A 21 -21.39 0.65 -13.30
N THR A 22 -21.16 0.61 -11.99
CA THR A 22 -19.82 0.52 -11.46
C THR A 22 -19.27 -0.70 -12.18
N VAL A 23 -18.34 -0.48 -13.12
CA VAL A 23 -17.34 -1.50 -13.39
C VAL A 23 -16.79 -1.75 -12.00
N GLY A 24 -17.14 -2.90 -11.42
CA GLY A 24 -16.91 -3.15 -10.00
C GLY A 24 -15.48 -2.78 -9.70
N ALA A 25 -15.28 -1.78 -8.84
CA ALA A 25 -14.00 -1.59 -8.20
C ALA A 25 -13.73 -2.94 -7.56
N GLN A 26 -12.84 -3.73 -8.17
CA GLN A 26 -12.37 -4.95 -7.55
C GLN A 26 -11.60 -4.44 -6.35
N ASP A 27 -12.14 -4.65 -5.14
CA ASP A 27 -11.47 -4.20 -3.92
C ASP A 27 -10.06 -4.79 -3.91
N ASP A 28 -9.08 -3.89 -4.00
CA ASP A 28 -7.66 -4.21 -3.90
C ASP A 28 -7.45 -4.90 -2.56
N GLN A 29 -6.99 -6.13 -2.63
CA GLN A 29 -6.89 -6.98 -1.45
C GLN A 29 -5.55 -7.68 -1.39
N VAL A 30 -4.95 -7.68 -0.20
CA VAL A 30 -3.69 -8.38 0.07
C VAL A 30 -3.90 -9.38 1.16
N ALA A 31 -3.37 -10.58 0.97
CA ALA A 31 -3.37 -11.64 1.95
C ALA A 31 -1.95 -12.11 2.24
N VAL A 32 -1.69 -12.40 3.51
CA VAL A 32 -0.41 -12.91 4.00
C VAL A 32 -0.67 -13.92 5.10
N PHE A 33 0.22 -14.89 5.27
CA PHE A 33 0.08 -15.84 6.36
C PHE A 33 0.26 -15.16 7.72
N ALA A 34 -0.62 -15.43 8.67
CA ALA A 34 -0.61 -14.80 9.99
C ALA A 34 0.67 -15.11 10.79
N ASN A 35 1.32 -16.25 10.51
CA ASN A 35 2.60 -16.62 11.13
C ASN A 35 3.79 -15.80 10.61
N ASN A 36 3.64 -15.16 9.45
CA ASN A 36 4.67 -14.41 8.76
C ASN A 36 4.27 -12.95 8.52
N PHE A 37 3.29 -12.43 9.26
CA PHE A 37 2.86 -11.04 9.20
C PHE A 37 3.77 -10.16 10.04
N TYR A 38 4.37 -9.14 9.42
CA TYR A 38 5.18 -8.12 10.08
C TYR A 38 4.60 -6.73 9.75
N PRO A 39 3.88 -6.09 10.69
CA PRO A 39 3.29 -4.77 10.46
C PRO A 39 4.39 -3.70 10.32
N GLN A 40 4.14 -2.70 9.48
CA GLN A 40 5.07 -1.62 9.15
C GLN A 40 6.43 -2.08 8.58
N ALA A 41 6.58 -3.36 8.24
CA ALA A 41 7.81 -3.86 7.66
C ALA A 41 7.83 -3.60 6.16
N SER A 42 8.97 -3.13 5.67
CA SER A 42 9.23 -3.02 4.24
C SER A 42 9.51 -4.41 3.66
N PHE A 43 9.14 -4.62 2.41
CA PHE A 43 9.38 -5.87 1.70
C PHE A 43 9.83 -5.62 0.26
N ASP A 44 10.65 -6.55 -0.24
CA ASP A 44 11.04 -6.65 -1.65
C ASP A 44 10.37 -7.87 -2.29
N VAL A 45 9.86 -7.74 -3.51
CA VAL A 45 9.34 -8.86 -4.30
C VAL A 45 10.51 -9.56 -4.99
N LEU A 46 10.79 -10.80 -4.58
CA LEU A 46 11.87 -11.61 -5.13
C LEU A 46 11.46 -12.34 -6.41
N ALA A 47 10.23 -12.82 -6.47
CA ALA A 47 9.70 -13.58 -7.59
C ALA A 47 8.18 -13.66 -7.54
N GLN A 48 7.57 -13.91 -8.70
CA GLN A 48 6.16 -14.26 -8.82
C GLN A 48 5.99 -15.79 -8.86
N LEU A 49 4.97 -16.30 -8.17
CA LEU A 49 4.56 -17.70 -8.21
C LEU A 49 3.70 -17.97 -9.44
N GLU A 50 3.74 -19.21 -9.95
CA GLU A 50 2.78 -19.63 -10.96
C GLU A 50 1.36 -19.64 -10.38
N THR A 51 0.37 -19.24 -11.18
CA THR A 51 -1.04 -19.21 -10.77
C THR A 51 -1.52 -20.55 -10.23
N SER A 52 -1.09 -21.67 -10.83
CA SER A 52 -1.40 -23.01 -10.35
C SER A 52 -0.94 -23.28 -8.92
N THR A 53 0.26 -22.80 -8.57
CA THR A 53 0.83 -22.92 -7.22
C THR A 53 0.08 -22.03 -6.23
N THR A 54 -0.21 -20.79 -6.62
CA THR A 54 -1.02 -19.87 -5.82
C THR A 54 -2.40 -20.45 -5.51
N VAL A 55 -3.07 -21.01 -6.52
CA VAL A 55 -4.37 -21.65 -6.37
C VAL A 55 -4.31 -22.84 -5.42
N GLU A 56 -3.29 -23.69 -5.54
CA GLU A 56 -3.11 -24.85 -4.65
C GLU A 56 -2.89 -24.43 -3.19
N ILE A 57 -2.15 -23.33 -2.95
CA ILE A 57 -1.90 -22.81 -1.61
C ILE A 57 -3.15 -22.19 -0.99
N LEU A 58 -3.99 -21.51 -1.78
CA LEU A 58 -5.21 -20.84 -1.33
C LEU A 58 -6.43 -21.77 -1.23
N GLN A 59 -6.26 -23.06 -1.51
CA GLN A 59 -7.29 -24.09 -1.36
C GLN A 59 -7.09 -24.90 -0.08
N VAL A 60 -8.19 -25.31 0.54
CA VAL A 60 -8.18 -26.30 1.64
C VAL A 60 -8.77 -27.58 1.10
N ASP A 61 -8.03 -28.68 1.17
CA ASP A 61 -8.47 -30.01 0.69
C ASP A 61 -8.97 -30.04 -0.78
N GLY A 62 -8.52 -29.09 -1.61
CA GLY A 62 -8.91 -28.96 -3.02
C GLY A 62 -10.24 -28.22 -3.26
N GLU A 63 -10.81 -27.62 -2.21
CA GLU A 63 -12.00 -26.78 -2.29
C GLU A 63 -11.65 -25.30 -2.06
N THR A 64 -12.40 -24.39 -2.70
CA THR A 64 -12.27 -22.95 -2.47
C THR A 64 -12.91 -22.59 -1.13
N VAL A 65 -12.25 -21.71 -0.36
CA VAL A 65 -12.83 -21.19 0.88
C VAL A 65 -13.81 -20.05 0.58
N SER A 66 -14.78 -19.83 1.46
CA SER A 66 -15.84 -18.83 1.21
C SER A 66 -15.29 -17.42 1.01
N GLU A 67 -14.21 -17.09 1.73
CA GLU A 67 -13.55 -15.78 1.67
C GLU A 67 -12.63 -15.62 0.45
N ILE A 68 -12.17 -16.73 -0.14
CA ILE A 68 -11.34 -16.77 -1.34
C ILE A 68 -12.06 -17.65 -2.38
N SER A 69 -13.22 -17.15 -2.81
CA SER A 69 -14.10 -17.87 -3.74
C SER A 69 -13.47 -18.08 -5.13
N GLN A 70 -12.48 -17.26 -5.50
CA GLN A 70 -11.80 -17.29 -6.80
C GLN A 70 -10.28 -17.21 -6.58
N PRO A 71 -9.62 -18.32 -6.23
CA PRO A 71 -8.18 -18.33 -5.93
C PRO A 71 -7.32 -18.05 -7.18
N ASP A 72 -7.86 -18.21 -8.39
CA ASP A 72 -7.17 -17.92 -9.66
C ASP A 72 -7.04 -16.43 -9.96
N GLU A 73 -7.83 -15.57 -9.30
CA GLU A 73 -7.71 -14.12 -9.40
C GLU A 73 -6.59 -13.54 -8.52
N TRP A 74 -6.02 -14.36 -7.63
CA TRP A 74 -4.91 -13.95 -6.78
C TRP A 74 -3.59 -14.20 -7.48
N ALA A 75 -2.72 -13.19 -7.48
CA ALA A 75 -1.33 -13.34 -7.85
C ALA A 75 -0.50 -13.58 -6.59
N GLY A 76 0.25 -14.69 -6.57
CA GLY A 76 1.16 -15.02 -5.49
C GLY A 76 2.57 -14.53 -5.77
N HIS A 77 3.23 -14.01 -4.75
CA HIS A 77 4.58 -13.45 -4.80
C HIS A 77 5.40 -13.97 -3.64
N ILE A 78 6.69 -14.19 -3.89
CA ILE A 78 7.69 -14.44 -2.87
C ILE A 78 8.28 -13.09 -2.51
N ILE A 79 8.11 -12.69 -1.26
CA ILE A 79 8.65 -11.44 -0.74
C ILE A 79 9.75 -11.69 0.28
N ARG A 80 10.61 -10.70 0.49
CA ARG A 80 11.56 -10.67 1.59
C ARG A 80 11.34 -9.43 2.42
N TYR A 81 11.04 -9.63 3.70
CA TYR A 81 10.95 -8.57 4.69
C TYR A 81 12.32 -8.01 5.03
N ASP A 82 12.43 -6.69 5.04
CA ASP A 82 13.51 -5.95 5.70
C ASP A 82 13.04 -5.55 7.10
N ILE A 83 13.58 -6.25 8.10
CA ILE A 83 13.31 -6.01 9.52
C ILE A 83 14.61 -5.76 10.29
N GLY A 84 15.63 -5.21 9.62
CA GLY A 84 16.93 -4.92 10.21
C GLY A 84 17.77 -6.18 10.50
N GLN A 85 17.45 -7.31 9.87
CA GLN A 85 18.26 -8.54 9.91
C GLN A 85 19.02 -8.68 8.59
N GLU A 86 20.28 -9.12 8.66
CA GLU A 86 21.21 -9.17 7.51
C GLU A 86 20.72 -10.02 6.32
N SER A 87 19.80 -10.97 6.56
CA SER A 87 19.23 -11.83 5.51
C SER A 87 17.74 -11.61 5.23
N GLY A 88 17.06 -10.73 5.98
CA GLY A 88 15.60 -10.58 5.92
C GLY A 88 14.83 -11.88 6.23
N ILE A 89 13.50 -11.84 6.11
CA ILE A 89 12.63 -13.04 6.22
C ILE A 89 11.85 -13.22 4.93
N THR A 90 11.98 -14.38 4.29
CA THR A 90 11.20 -14.71 3.10
C THR A 90 9.81 -15.20 3.46
N SER A 91 8.79 -14.66 2.80
CA SER A 91 7.38 -15.03 2.98
C SER A 91 6.63 -15.03 1.64
N PHE A 92 5.37 -15.46 1.68
CA PHE A 92 4.44 -15.39 0.57
C PHE A 92 3.48 -14.22 0.77
N LEU A 93 3.25 -13.48 -0.31
CA LEU A 93 2.27 -12.41 -0.40
C LEU A 93 1.29 -12.76 -1.51
N PHE A 94 0.00 -12.60 -1.27
CA PHE A 94 -1.02 -12.79 -2.29
C PHE A 94 -1.73 -11.47 -2.51
N VAL A 95 -1.86 -11.04 -3.77
CA VAL A 95 -2.54 -9.78 -4.12
C VAL A 95 -3.64 -10.04 -5.14
N ARG A 96 -4.74 -9.31 -4.99
CA ARG A 96 -5.88 -9.28 -5.92
C ARG A 96 -6.21 -7.83 -6.25
N GLY A 97 -6.52 -7.54 -7.52
CA GLY A 97 -6.78 -6.18 -8.01
C GLY A 97 -5.52 -5.36 -8.29
N GLN A 98 -4.42 -5.68 -7.61
CA GLN A 98 -3.14 -5.00 -7.69
C GLN A 98 -2.09 -5.82 -8.44
N SER A 99 -1.20 -5.13 -9.17
CA SER A 99 -0.08 -5.74 -9.89
C SER A 99 1.23 -5.44 -9.15
N LEU A 100 1.92 -6.49 -8.71
CA LEU A 100 3.30 -6.42 -8.22
C LEU A 100 4.20 -7.20 -9.18
N SER A 101 5.37 -6.64 -9.45
CA SER A 101 6.43 -7.19 -10.28
C SER A 101 7.62 -7.61 -9.43
N THR A 102 8.48 -8.47 -9.97
CA THR A 102 9.78 -8.74 -9.37
C THR A 102 10.59 -7.45 -9.25
N ASP A 103 11.33 -7.32 -8.16
CA ASP A 103 12.10 -6.13 -7.77
C ASP A 103 11.23 -4.93 -7.33
N ASP A 104 9.90 -5.07 -7.26
CA ASP A 104 9.05 -4.07 -6.61
C ASP A 104 9.25 -4.11 -5.09
N SER A 105 9.09 -2.97 -4.44
CA SER A 105 9.15 -2.83 -2.99
C SER A 105 7.92 -2.13 -2.44
N GLY A 106 7.53 -2.48 -1.22
CA GLY A 106 6.42 -1.81 -0.53
C GLY A 106 6.53 -1.94 0.99
N THR A 107 5.55 -1.39 1.70
CA THR A 107 5.44 -1.51 3.16
C THR A 107 4.11 -2.18 3.50
N ILE A 108 4.14 -3.16 4.41
CA ILE A 108 2.93 -3.76 4.93
C ILE A 108 2.28 -2.78 5.91
N GLY A 109 0.98 -2.53 5.74
CA GLY A 109 0.18 -1.70 6.64
C GLY A 109 0.14 -2.23 8.07
N GLU A 110 -0.18 -1.36 9.02
CA GLU A 110 -0.39 -1.77 10.41
C GLU A 110 -1.71 -2.53 10.58
N ASP A 111 -2.72 -2.20 9.77
CA ASP A 111 -4.03 -2.81 9.80
C ASP A 111 -4.01 -4.20 9.16
N ALA A 112 -4.33 -5.21 9.98
CA ALA A 112 -4.58 -6.56 9.52
C ALA A 112 -5.86 -7.14 10.13
N SER A 113 -6.66 -7.82 9.30
CA SER A 113 -7.88 -8.50 9.69
C SER A 113 -7.79 -9.98 9.32
N VAL A 114 -8.41 -10.85 10.10
CA VAL A 114 -8.43 -12.29 9.77
C VAL A 114 -9.21 -12.49 8.49
N LEU A 115 -8.54 -12.97 7.43
CA LEU A 115 -9.17 -13.31 6.17
C LEU A 115 -9.78 -14.70 6.26
N ASN A 116 -8.97 -15.69 6.62
CA ASN A 116 -9.42 -17.05 6.81
C ASN A 116 -8.57 -17.74 7.88
N SER A 117 -9.23 -18.25 8.93
CA SER A 117 -8.54 -18.87 10.06
C SER A 117 -8.03 -20.28 9.75
N ASP A 118 -8.71 -21.01 8.86
CA ASP A 118 -8.35 -22.38 8.47
C ASP A 118 -7.06 -22.39 7.64
N LEU A 119 -6.89 -21.40 6.76
CA LEU A 119 -5.66 -21.18 5.98
C LEU A 119 -4.60 -20.34 6.70
N ASN A 120 -4.92 -19.85 7.91
CA ASN A 120 -4.07 -18.94 8.66
C ASN A 120 -3.68 -17.69 7.84
N LEU A 121 -4.65 -17.07 7.15
CA LEU A 121 -4.44 -15.90 6.31
C LEU A 121 -5.01 -14.64 6.97
N LEU A 122 -4.24 -13.55 6.90
CA LEU A 122 -4.64 -12.21 7.26
C LEU A 122 -4.78 -11.37 5.99
N SER A 123 -5.84 -10.57 5.94
CA SER A 123 -5.99 -9.47 4.99
C SER A 123 -5.25 -8.26 5.55
N ALA A 124 -4.41 -7.63 4.74
CA ALA A 124 -3.69 -6.41 5.12
C ALA A 124 -3.75 -5.39 3.98
N SER A 125 -3.38 -4.15 4.28
CA SER A 125 -3.10 -3.14 3.26
C SER A 125 -1.61 -3.13 2.93
N ILE A 126 -1.25 -2.72 1.72
CA ILE A 126 0.14 -2.44 1.37
C ILE A 126 0.26 -1.01 0.87
N ASP A 127 1.29 -0.32 1.33
CA ASP A 127 1.74 0.93 0.75
C ASP A 127 2.85 0.57 -0.24
N SER A 128 2.48 0.30 -1.48
CA SER A 128 3.44 0.24 -2.57
C SER A 128 3.72 1.69 -2.99
N GLY A 129 4.98 2.15 -2.95
CA GLY A 129 5.36 3.49 -3.42
C GLY A 129 5.04 3.77 -4.90
N THR A 130 4.47 2.80 -5.60
CA THR A 130 3.74 2.96 -6.86
C THR A 130 2.50 3.81 -6.59
N THR A 131 2.50 5.05 -7.09
CA THR A 131 1.39 6.00 -7.08
C THR A 131 0.07 5.38 -7.59
N GLY A 132 -0.60 4.62 -6.73
CA GLY A 132 -2.01 4.38 -6.76
C GLY A 132 -2.63 5.52 -6.00
N ASP A 133 -3.41 6.32 -6.70
CA ASP A 133 -4.22 7.43 -6.20
C ASP A 133 -5.15 6.89 -5.11
N THR A 134 -4.67 6.78 -3.87
CA THR A 134 -5.52 6.61 -2.71
C THR A 134 -6.20 7.96 -2.54
N ASP A 135 -7.30 8.14 -3.28
CA ASP A 135 -8.25 9.24 -3.14
C ASP A 135 -8.87 9.10 -1.74
N THR A 136 -8.06 9.44 -0.73
CA THR A 136 -8.55 9.79 0.60
C THR A 136 -9.32 11.06 0.34
N ILE A 137 -10.62 10.89 0.08
CA ILE A 137 -11.57 11.98 0.15
C ILE A 137 -11.50 12.46 1.61
N GLU A 138 -10.62 13.42 1.85
CA GLU A 138 -10.74 14.30 3.00
C GLU A 138 -12.12 14.93 2.83
N GLU A 139 -13.09 14.46 3.64
CA GLU A 139 -14.34 15.17 3.78
C GLU A 139 -13.98 16.56 4.31
N ASP A 140 -13.97 17.55 3.41
CA ASP A 140 -13.97 18.97 3.74
C ASP A 140 -15.18 19.23 4.66
N THR A 141 -14.98 19.08 5.97
CA THR A 141 -15.89 19.63 6.95
C THR A 141 -15.68 21.14 6.94
N ASP A 142 -16.50 21.81 6.14
CA ASP A 142 -16.82 23.23 6.26
C ASP A 142 -17.27 23.51 7.71
N ASP A 143 -16.33 23.83 8.60
CA ASP A 143 -16.64 24.38 9.93
C ASP A 143 -16.34 25.88 9.92
N ASP A 144 -17.29 26.60 9.35
CA ASP A 144 -17.46 28.05 9.45
C ASP A 144 -17.99 28.38 10.85
N ASN A 145 -17.11 28.78 11.79
CA ASN A 145 -17.56 29.58 12.93
C ASN A 145 -16.46 30.34 13.69
N GLY A 146 -16.56 31.67 13.67
CA GLY A 146 -16.56 32.42 14.93
C GLY A 146 -15.28 33.16 15.32
N ALA A 147 -15.29 34.46 15.02
CA ALA A 147 -14.41 35.49 15.57
C ALA A 147 -14.12 35.39 17.07
N ILE A 148 -12.85 35.56 17.46
CA ILE A 148 -12.44 36.25 18.70
C ILE A 148 -11.11 36.98 18.43
N GLU A 149 -11.13 38.31 18.50
CA GLU A 149 -9.94 39.14 18.66
C GLU A 149 -9.54 39.12 20.14
N GLU A 150 -8.27 38.90 20.48
CA GLU A 150 -7.65 39.51 21.67
C GLU A 150 -6.18 39.85 21.41
N ASP A 151 -5.88 41.14 21.52
CA ASP A 151 -4.55 41.72 21.66
C ASP A 151 -3.80 41.09 22.84
N THR A 152 -2.51 40.80 22.64
CA THR A 152 -1.54 40.94 23.74
C THR A 152 -0.18 41.35 23.18
N ASP A 153 0.14 42.61 23.44
CA ASP A 153 1.48 43.16 23.42
C ASP A 153 2.46 42.36 24.31
N ASP A 154 3.75 42.65 24.10
CA ASP A 154 4.84 42.64 25.10
C ASP A 154 5.94 41.57 24.92
N ASN A 155 6.95 41.98 24.14
CA ASN A 155 8.31 42.24 24.64
C ASN A 155 9.29 41.06 24.91
N GLY A 156 10.26 40.94 24.00
CA GLY A 156 11.67 41.10 24.34
C GLY A 156 12.49 39.84 24.68
N VAL A 157 13.80 39.96 24.38
CA VAL A 157 14.95 39.09 24.74
C VAL A 157 15.21 37.97 23.74
N LEU A 158 16.07 38.17 22.73
CA LEU A 158 17.55 38.08 22.73
C LEU A 158 18.10 36.66 23.03
N GLU A 159 18.79 36.17 21.99
CA GLU A 159 20.02 35.35 21.99
C GLU A 159 19.96 33.97 22.67
N GLU A 160 20.31 32.91 21.93
CA GLU A 160 21.63 32.30 22.08
C GLU A 160 21.89 31.25 20.99
N GLU A 161 23.11 31.34 20.46
CA GLU A 161 23.71 30.47 19.46
C GLU A 161 24.02 29.10 20.07
N THR A 162 23.79 28.02 19.32
CA THR A 162 24.53 26.78 19.54
C THR A 162 24.93 26.20 18.19
N GLU A 163 26.15 26.55 17.78
CA GLU A 163 26.91 25.82 16.77
C GLU A 163 27.26 24.45 17.37
N ASN A 164 26.75 23.38 16.77
CA ASN A 164 27.12 22.01 17.15
C ASN A 164 28.24 21.55 16.20
N GLU A 165 29.50 21.79 16.60
CA GLU A 165 30.66 21.27 15.88
C GLU A 165 30.71 19.74 16.01
N THR A 166 30.72 19.10 14.85
CA THR A 166 30.80 17.64 14.70
C THR A 166 32.27 17.24 14.65
N GLU A 167 32.81 16.74 15.76
CA GLU A 167 34.11 16.05 15.76
C GLU A 167 33.87 14.54 15.74
N ASN A 168 33.85 13.95 14.55
CA ASN A 168 33.91 12.50 14.36
C ASN A 168 35.38 12.11 14.13
N GLU A 169 36.08 11.76 15.21
CA GLU A 169 37.44 11.23 15.14
C GLU A 169 37.39 9.78 14.66
N THR A 170 37.79 9.58 13.40
CA THR A 170 38.10 8.28 12.80
C THR A 170 39.40 7.75 13.42
N THR A 171 39.31 6.65 14.17
CA THR A 171 40.46 5.79 14.45
C THR A 171 40.26 4.42 13.79
N VAL A 172 40.99 4.24 12.70
CA VAL A 172 41.22 2.96 12.03
C VAL A 172 42.40 2.32 12.74
N GLU A 173 42.19 1.24 13.48
CA GLU A 173 43.27 0.34 13.88
C GLU A 173 43.09 -1.01 13.20
N THR A 174 43.81 -1.10 12.08
CA THR A 174 44.24 -2.35 11.47
C THR A 174 45.29 -3.02 12.35
N GLU A 175 45.02 -4.20 12.89
CA GLU A 175 46.09 -5.13 13.21
C GLU A 175 45.77 -6.52 12.66
N SER A 176 46.61 -6.91 11.71
CA SER A 176 46.77 -8.25 11.18
C SER A 176 47.96 -8.88 11.91
N GLU A 177 47.78 -10.04 12.53
CA GLU A 177 48.64 -11.25 12.43
C GLU A 177 48.16 -12.36 13.37
#